data_AF-A0A0C3CMQ7-F1
#
_entry.id   AF-A0A0C3CMQ7-F1
#
_cell.length_a   1.000
_cell.length_b   1.000
_cell.length_c   1.000
_cell.angle_alpha   90.00
_cell.angle_beta   90.00
_cell.angle_gamma   90.00
#
_symmetry.space_group_name_H-M   'P 1'
#
loop_
_entity.id
_entity.type
_entity.pdbx_description
1 polymer ?
#
loop_
_entity_poly.entity_id
_entity_poly.type
_entity_poly.pdbx_seq_one_letter_code
_entity_poly.pdbx_strand_id
1 'polypeptide(L)'
;MMPPRHPYAPPGPNSAIPKSRPNYTKLDLIKYDTPHLGPRIQLMLSQLEFKLNVEKQYLKGIEKMVQLYQMEGDRKSRADAAGRRIESTQKIQILKQALKRYEDLHIDMESAADAPDDDSINTPNMRKPLTGQLSIRILAVKDVDHASTSRFARGPETFVAVKVEDNVVARTKTSRVDKWEAESHSINVDKANEIELTVYDKPSDHPLPIGLLWIRISDIVEEMRRKRIEAEINNSGWVSADRMGDGGMSPPQQFAIPSQPTQFGVPPQAV
;
A
#
# COMPACT_ATOMS: atom_id res chain seq x y z
N MET A 1 20.05 61.84 -0.76
CA MET A 1 18.94 60.88 -0.58
C MET A 1 19.00 59.87 -1.72
N MET A 2 19.15 58.57 -1.42
CA MET A 2 19.08 57.48 -2.42
C MET A 2 17.65 56.91 -2.47
N PRO A 3 17.17 56.40 -3.62
CA PRO A 3 15.83 55.87 -3.75
C PRO A 3 15.66 54.49 -3.08
N PRO A 4 14.42 54.05 -2.78
CA PRO A 4 14.16 52.82 -2.04
C PRO A 4 14.41 51.58 -2.92
N ARG A 5 15.07 50.56 -2.35
CA ARG A 5 15.26 49.25 -2.99
C ARG A 5 13.94 48.47 -3.04
N HIS A 6 13.63 47.88 -4.20
CA HIS A 6 12.45 47.01 -4.40
C HIS A 6 12.48 45.76 -3.48
N PRO A 7 11.32 45.20 -3.08
CA PRO A 7 11.22 44.14 -2.07
C PRO A 7 11.61 42.73 -2.55
N TYR A 8 11.94 42.56 -3.83
CA TYR A 8 12.24 41.26 -4.42
C TYR A 8 13.69 41.23 -4.90
N ALA A 9 14.61 41.10 -3.96
CA ALA A 9 15.94 40.62 -4.27
C ALA A 9 15.86 39.09 -4.49
N PRO A 10 16.43 38.53 -5.57
CA PRO A 10 16.51 37.09 -5.74
C PRO A 10 17.32 36.49 -4.58
N PRO A 11 16.91 35.34 -4.02
CA PRO A 11 17.62 34.72 -2.90
C PRO A 11 19.07 34.43 -3.29
N GLY A 12 20.00 34.78 -2.40
CA GLY A 12 21.43 34.57 -2.61
C GLY A 12 21.78 33.08 -2.74
N PRO A 13 22.95 32.75 -3.30
CA PRO A 13 23.36 31.39 -3.69
C PRO A 13 23.58 30.40 -2.53
N ASN A 14 23.07 30.70 -1.33
CA ASN A 14 23.17 29.86 -0.13
C ASN A 14 21.81 29.58 0.54
N SER A 15 20.67 29.89 -0.11
CA SER A 15 19.40 29.33 0.34
C SER A 15 19.40 27.83 0.02
N ALA A 16 19.71 27.00 1.01
CA ALA A 16 19.58 25.55 0.92
C ALA A 16 18.18 25.24 0.39
N ILE A 17 18.11 24.78 -0.87
CA ILE A 17 16.88 24.28 -1.47
C ILE A 17 16.38 23.20 -0.48
N PRO A 18 15.20 23.36 0.13
CA PRO A 18 14.68 22.33 1.03
C PRO A 18 14.68 21.02 0.23
N LYS A 19 15.42 20.01 0.71
CA LYS A 19 15.37 18.68 0.10
C LYS A 19 13.90 18.29 0.03
N SER A 20 13.36 18.17 -1.19
CA SER A 20 11.98 17.78 -1.42
C SER A 20 11.71 16.53 -0.58
N ARG A 21 10.82 16.66 0.42
CA ARG A 21 10.46 15.54 1.28
C ARG A 21 9.89 14.44 0.37
N PRO A 22 10.31 13.18 0.49
CA PRO A 22 9.77 12.13 -0.36
C PRO A 22 8.25 12.01 -0.15
N ASN A 23 7.47 12.12 -1.23
CA ASN A 23 6.03 11.93 -1.21
C ASN A 23 5.72 10.42 -1.23
N TYR A 24 5.56 9.83 -0.04
CA TYR A 24 5.20 8.41 0.13
C TYR A 24 3.72 8.18 -0.20
N THR A 25 3.42 7.12 -0.96
CA THR A 25 2.04 6.65 -1.13
C THR A 25 1.59 5.79 0.04
N LYS A 26 0.28 5.56 0.20
CA LYS A 26 -0.25 4.64 1.21
C LYS A 26 0.30 3.22 1.05
N LEU A 27 0.47 2.76 -0.19
CA LEU A 27 1.08 1.47 -0.47
C LEU A 27 2.55 1.44 -0.06
N ASP A 28 3.30 2.54 -0.24
CA ASP A 28 4.68 2.63 0.25
C ASP A 28 4.76 2.54 1.76
N LEU A 29 3.89 3.23 2.48
CA LEU A 29 3.90 3.27 3.95
C LEU A 29 3.69 1.90 4.60
N ILE A 30 3.08 0.94 3.90
CA ILE A 30 2.88 -0.44 4.41
C ILE A 30 3.97 -1.43 3.99
N LYS A 31 4.88 -1.06 3.06
CA LYS A 31 6.01 -1.92 2.67
C LYS A 31 6.96 -2.10 3.85
N TYR A 32 7.60 -3.27 3.95
CA TYR A 32 8.51 -3.60 5.07
C TYR A 32 9.71 -2.65 5.13
N ASP A 33 10.36 -2.38 3.99
CA ASP A 33 11.59 -1.57 3.93
C ASP A 33 11.36 -0.04 4.08
N THR A 34 10.10 0.41 4.16
CA THR A 34 9.79 1.83 4.33
C THR A 34 10.10 2.27 5.76
N PRO A 35 11.02 3.23 5.98
CA PRO A 35 11.41 3.67 7.31
C PRO A 35 10.21 4.06 8.18
N HIS A 36 10.33 3.90 9.49
CA HIS A 36 9.30 4.29 10.47
C HIS A 36 9.19 5.81 10.56
N LEU A 37 8.44 6.38 9.62
CA LEU A 37 8.21 7.81 9.50
C LEU A 37 6.89 8.18 10.19
N GLY A 38 6.78 9.44 10.65
CA GLY A 38 5.54 10.01 11.21
C GLY A 38 4.26 9.63 10.44
N PRO A 39 4.22 9.81 9.10
CA PRO A 39 3.07 9.43 8.28
C PRO A 39 2.70 7.94 8.32
N ARG A 40 3.69 7.04 8.42
CA ARG A 40 3.43 5.60 8.53
C ARG A 40 2.72 5.31 9.85
N ILE A 41 3.20 5.90 10.93
CA ILE A 41 2.68 5.62 12.27
C ILE A 41 1.27 6.20 12.41
N GLN A 42 1.02 7.42 11.92
CA GLN A 42 -0.32 8.01 11.85
C GLN A 42 -1.30 7.14 11.04
N LEU A 43 -0.89 6.71 9.83
CA LEU A 43 -1.66 5.79 8.99
C LEU A 43 -2.01 4.50 9.75
N MET A 44 -1.01 3.88 10.40
CA MET A 44 -1.19 2.62 11.11
C MET A 44 -2.08 2.76 12.35
N LEU A 45 -1.96 3.84 13.12
CA LEU A 45 -2.82 4.11 14.27
C LEU A 45 -4.30 4.15 13.86
N SER A 46 -4.64 5.03 12.91
CA SER A 46 -6.02 5.16 12.41
C SER A 46 -6.55 3.86 11.82
N GLN A 47 -5.74 3.16 11.02
CA GLN A 47 -6.15 1.89 10.41
C GLN A 47 -6.38 0.79 11.45
N LEU A 48 -5.50 0.66 12.45
CA LEU A 48 -5.61 -0.35 13.50
C LEU A 48 -6.81 -0.08 14.42
N GLU A 49 -7.05 1.17 14.79
CA GLU A 49 -8.24 1.57 15.58
C GLU A 49 -9.54 1.21 14.86
N PHE A 50 -9.63 1.58 13.58
CA PHE A 50 -10.81 1.29 12.76
C PHE A 50 -11.05 -0.23 12.66
N LYS A 51 -10.02 -0.99 12.26
CA LYS A 51 -10.11 -2.46 12.12
C LYS A 51 -10.44 -3.13 13.46
N LEU A 52 -9.85 -2.67 14.56
CA LEU A 52 -10.15 -3.17 15.90
C LEU A 52 -11.61 -2.93 16.30
N ASN A 53 -12.16 -1.75 15.99
CA ASN A 53 -13.56 -1.45 16.28
C ASN A 53 -14.51 -2.33 15.45
N VAL A 54 -14.25 -2.48 14.15
CA VAL A 54 -15.04 -3.35 13.26
C VAL A 54 -14.99 -4.80 13.73
N GLU A 55 -13.80 -5.33 14.04
CA GLU A 55 -13.64 -6.72 14.50
C GLU A 55 -14.36 -6.96 15.84
N LYS A 56 -14.34 -5.99 16.77
CA LYS A 56 -15.13 -6.06 18.02
C LYS A 56 -16.63 -6.14 17.75
N GLN A 57 -17.14 -5.40 16.77
CA GLN A 57 -18.56 -5.46 16.39
C GLN A 57 -18.88 -6.80 15.73
N TYR A 58 -17.99 -7.31 14.88
CA TYR A 58 -18.11 -8.62 14.26
C TYR A 58 -18.18 -9.75 15.30
N LEU A 59 -17.29 -9.74 16.30
CA LEU A 59 -17.31 -10.70 17.42
C LEU A 59 -18.65 -10.68 18.16
N LYS A 60 -19.20 -9.50 18.48
CA LYS A 60 -20.52 -9.37 19.12
C LYS A 60 -21.63 -9.99 18.27
N GLY A 61 -21.54 -9.86 16.94
CA GLY A 61 -22.46 -10.52 16.01
C GLY A 61 -22.35 -12.04 16.07
N ILE A 62 -21.13 -12.59 16.04
CA ILE A 62 -20.89 -14.03 16.16
C ILE A 62 -21.42 -14.57 17.49
N GLU A 63 -21.20 -13.88 18.60
CA GLU A 63 -21.68 -14.32 19.93
C GLU A 63 -23.21 -14.46 19.97
N LYS A 64 -23.94 -13.54 19.34
CA LYS A 64 -25.40 -13.66 19.17
C LYS A 64 -25.78 -14.86 18.31
N MET A 65 -25.06 -15.10 17.20
CA MET A 65 -25.32 -16.25 16.33
C MET A 65 -25.12 -17.59 17.05
N VAL A 66 -24.05 -17.71 17.86
CA VAL A 66 -23.81 -18.92 18.68
C VAL A 66 -24.99 -19.18 19.63
N GLN A 67 -25.55 -18.14 20.25
CA GLN A 67 -26.70 -18.26 21.14
C GLN A 67 -27.96 -18.69 20.39
N LEU A 68 -28.23 -18.12 19.21
CA LEU A 68 -29.38 -18.51 18.37
C LEU A 68 -29.31 -19.99 17.97
N TYR A 69 -28.17 -20.44 17.45
CA TYR A 69 -27.99 -21.86 17.08
C TYR A 69 -28.08 -22.81 18.28
N GLN A 70 -27.70 -22.34 19.47
CA GLN A 70 -27.89 -23.11 20.70
C GLN A 70 -29.38 -23.26 21.05
N MET A 71 -30.20 -22.23 20.85
CA MET A 71 -31.65 -22.29 21.08
C MET A 71 -32.36 -23.19 20.06
N GLU A 72 -31.91 -23.16 18.80
CA GLU A 72 -32.46 -23.99 17.70
C GLU A 72 -31.98 -25.46 17.74
N GLY A 73 -30.91 -25.76 18.49
CA GLY A 73 -30.33 -27.10 18.58
C GLY A 73 -29.46 -27.50 17.39
N ASP A 74 -29.10 -26.58 16.50
CA ASP A 74 -28.21 -26.82 15.36
C ASP A 74 -26.75 -26.92 15.84
N ARG A 75 -26.31 -28.16 16.06
CA ARG A 75 -24.94 -28.46 16.53
C ARG A 75 -23.86 -28.08 15.52
N LYS A 76 -24.14 -28.19 14.21
CA LYS A 76 -23.14 -27.92 13.17
C LYS A 76 -22.89 -26.42 13.06
N SER A 77 -23.95 -25.64 12.88
CA SER A 77 -23.84 -24.18 12.78
C SER A 77 -23.26 -23.56 14.04
N ARG A 78 -23.56 -24.15 15.21
CA ARG A 78 -22.94 -23.76 16.48
C ARG A 78 -21.41 -23.99 16.50
N ALA A 79 -20.94 -25.15 16.04
CA ALA A 79 -19.51 -25.45 15.98
C ALA A 79 -18.76 -24.50 15.02
N ASP A 80 -19.34 -24.24 13.85
CA ASP A 80 -18.76 -23.32 12.85
C ASP A 80 -18.71 -21.87 13.39
N ALA A 81 -19.76 -21.43 14.08
CA ALA A 81 -19.79 -20.12 14.74
C ALA A 81 -18.78 -20.03 15.91
N ALA A 82 -18.57 -21.12 16.66
CA ALA A 82 -17.56 -21.18 17.71
C ALA A 82 -16.13 -21.06 17.15
N GLY A 83 -15.83 -21.68 16.00
CA GLY A 83 -14.56 -21.51 15.30
C GLY A 83 -14.32 -20.05 14.88
N ARG A 84 -15.33 -19.40 14.28
CA ARG A 84 -15.26 -17.96 13.94
C ARG A 84 -15.06 -17.07 15.15
N ARG A 85 -15.66 -17.42 16.31
CA ARG A 85 -15.47 -16.69 17.57
C ARG A 85 -14.02 -16.75 18.03
N ILE A 86 -13.38 -17.93 17.96
CA ILE A 86 -11.97 -18.10 18.30
C ILE A 86 -11.08 -17.25 17.38
N GLU A 87 -11.31 -17.33 16.07
CA GLU A 87 -10.56 -16.55 15.08
C GLU A 87 -10.68 -15.04 15.35
N SER A 88 -11.90 -14.53 15.53
CA SER A 88 -12.16 -13.11 15.77
C SER A 88 -11.55 -12.62 17.09
N THR A 89 -11.60 -13.45 18.15
CA THR A 89 -10.96 -13.14 19.43
C THR A 89 -9.44 -12.99 19.28
N GLN A 90 -8.81 -13.89 18.53
CA GLN A 90 -7.37 -13.84 18.26
C GLN A 90 -6.99 -12.62 17.39
N LYS A 91 -7.78 -12.30 16.36
CA LYS A 91 -7.61 -11.06 15.58
C LYS A 91 -7.63 -9.81 16.46
N ILE A 92 -8.60 -9.71 17.37
CA ILE A 92 -8.71 -8.60 18.33
C ILE A 92 -7.45 -8.49 19.21
N GLN A 93 -6.89 -9.61 19.65
CA GLN A 93 -5.66 -9.59 20.46
C GLN A 93 -4.48 -9.02 19.68
N ILE A 94 -4.26 -9.49 18.44
CA ILE A 94 -3.20 -8.99 17.56
C ILE A 94 -3.38 -7.49 17.30
N LEU A 95 -4.60 -7.07 16.96
CA LEU A 95 -4.94 -5.68 16.69
C LEU A 95 -4.66 -4.77 17.91
N LYS A 96 -5.05 -5.19 19.12
CA LYS A 96 -4.74 -4.45 20.35
C LYS A 96 -3.24 -4.33 20.60
N GLN A 97 -2.50 -5.43 20.43
CA GLN A 97 -1.06 -5.44 20.64
C GLN A 97 -0.33 -4.56 19.60
N ALA A 98 -0.75 -4.61 18.35
CA ALA A 98 -0.22 -3.77 17.28
C ALA A 98 -0.52 -2.29 17.56
N LEU A 99 -1.77 -1.95 17.90
CA LEU A 99 -2.18 -0.58 18.20
C LEU A 99 -1.32 0.02 19.32
N LYS A 100 -1.22 -0.71 20.45
CA LYS A 100 -0.38 -0.29 21.58
C LYS A 100 1.08 -0.07 21.17
N ARG A 101 1.67 -0.98 20.38
CA ARG A 101 3.04 -0.83 19.88
C ARG A 101 3.23 0.44 19.05
N TYR A 102 2.23 0.83 18.24
CA TYR A 102 2.27 2.08 17.48
C TYR A 102 2.02 3.32 18.35
N GLU A 103 1.17 3.24 19.37
CA GLU A 103 0.93 4.32 20.35
C GLU A 103 2.18 4.62 21.19
N ASP A 104 2.93 3.57 21.55
CA ASP A 104 4.15 3.70 22.36
C ASP A 104 5.33 4.34 21.57
N LEU A 105 5.23 4.43 20.24
CA LEU A 105 6.19 5.16 19.40
C LEU A 105 5.95 6.67 19.57
N HIS A 106 6.69 7.29 20.48
CA HIS A 106 6.64 8.74 20.70
C HIS A 106 7.22 9.46 19.48
N ILE A 107 6.36 10.11 18.71
CA ILE A 107 6.77 10.95 17.58
C ILE A 107 6.38 12.38 17.90
N ASP A 108 7.33 13.29 17.75
CA ASP A 108 7.06 14.71 17.67
C ASP A 108 6.25 14.99 16.39
N MET A 109 4.93 14.84 16.49
CA MET A 109 3.98 14.97 15.38
C MET A 109 4.01 16.36 14.71
N GLU A 110 4.64 17.34 15.36
CA GLU A 110 4.78 18.72 14.88
C GLU A 110 5.60 18.82 13.58
N SER A 111 6.43 17.82 13.26
CA SER A 111 7.17 17.80 11.99
C SER A 111 6.40 17.19 10.80
N ALA A 112 5.26 16.52 11.06
CA ALA A 112 4.48 15.77 10.08
C ALA A 112 3.17 16.47 9.65
N ALA A 113 2.88 17.65 10.21
CA ALA A 113 1.64 18.43 9.98
C ALA A 113 1.42 18.91 8.54
N ASP A 114 2.37 18.70 7.62
CA ASP A 114 2.25 19.07 6.21
C ASP A 114 1.65 17.95 5.33
N ALA A 115 1.32 16.77 5.89
CA ALA A 115 0.61 15.75 5.15
C ALA A 115 -0.88 16.13 5.10
N PRO A 116 -1.49 16.29 3.92
CA PRO A 116 -2.92 16.59 3.83
C PRO A 116 -3.72 15.48 4.51
N ASP A 117 -4.68 15.86 5.35
CA ASP A 117 -5.69 14.96 5.92
C ASP A 117 -6.45 14.27 4.77
N ASP A 118 -5.99 13.07 4.39
CA ASP A 118 -6.69 12.24 3.44
C ASP A 118 -7.75 11.42 4.19
N ASP A 119 -8.94 12.01 4.33
CA ASP A 119 -10.17 11.44 4.89
C ASP A 119 -10.52 10.05 4.33
N SER A 120 -9.93 9.63 3.20
CA SER A 120 -10.18 8.30 2.67
C SER A 120 -9.71 7.17 3.60
N ILE A 121 -8.86 7.43 4.60
CA ILE A 121 -8.52 6.44 5.63
C ILE A 121 -9.75 6.10 6.49
N ASN A 122 -10.52 7.11 6.89
CA ASN A 122 -11.69 7.00 7.76
C ASN A 122 -12.97 6.60 6.99
N THR A 123 -12.97 6.73 5.66
CA THR A 123 -14.12 6.40 4.80
C THR A 123 -13.77 5.33 3.75
N PRO A 124 -13.45 4.09 4.15
CA PRO A 124 -13.00 3.03 3.25
C PRO A 124 -13.99 2.70 2.12
N ASN A 125 -15.30 2.89 2.35
CA ASN A 125 -16.37 2.49 1.42
C ASN A 125 -16.77 3.55 0.38
N MET A 126 -16.10 4.72 0.30
CA MET A 126 -16.49 5.76 -0.66
C MET A 126 -15.86 5.59 -2.05
N ARG A 127 -14.80 4.80 -2.20
CA ARG A 127 -14.20 4.55 -3.52
C ARG A 127 -14.99 3.46 -4.26
N LYS A 128 -15.09 3.62 -5.58
CA LYS A 128 -15.77 2.66 -6.45
C LYS A 128 -15.06 1.29 -6.32
N PRO A 129 -15.77 0.21 -5.96
CA PRO A 129 -15.19 -1.11 -5.95
C PRO A 129 -14.63 -1.49 -7.32
N LEU A 130 -13.51 -2.19 -7.30
CA LEU A 130 -12.74 -2.53 -8.50
C LEU A 130 -12.93 -4.01 -8.85
N THR A 131 -12.94 -4.28 -10.15
CA THR A 131 -13.02 -5.63 -10.73
C THR A 131 -11.79 -5.82 -11.61
N GLY A 132 -11.19 -7.01 -11.57
CA GLY A 132 -10.00 -7.34 -12.35
C GLY A 132 -9.39 -8.68 -11.96
N GLN A 133 -8.19 -8.94 -12.46
CA GLN A 133 -7.40 -10.12 -12.09
C GLN A 133 -6.22 -9.69 -11.22
N LEU A 134 -6.18 -10.18 -9.98
CA LEU A 134 -5.07 -9.99 -9.05
C LEU A 134 -4.14 -11.19 -9.12
N SER A 135 -2.89 -10.96 -9.53
CA SER A 135 -1.82 -11.95 -9.40
C SER A 135 -1.02 -11.68 -8.12
N ILE A 136 -0.91 -12.68 -7.25
CA ILE A 136 -0.18 -12.59 -5.99
C ILE A 136 0.78 -13.76 -5.84
N ARG A 137 1.99 -13.49 -5.34
CA ARG A 137 2.97 -14.50 -4.99
C ARG A 137 3.34 -14.37 -3.52
N ILE A 138 3.21 -15.45 -2.77
CA ILE A 138 3.51 -15.49 -1.35
C ILE A 138 4.84 -16.21 -1.20
N LEU A 139 5.87 -15.51 -0.71
CA LEU A 139 7.24 -16.05 -0.67
C LEU A 139 7.61 -16.61 0.69
N ALA A 140 7.42 -15.80 1.73
CA ALA A 140 7.78 -16.14 3.09
C ALA A 140 7.08 -15.22 4.09
N VAL A 141 7.09 -15.65 5.34
CA VAL A 141 6.79 -14.83 6.51
C VAL A 141 8.06 -14.76 7.36
N LYS A 142 8.30 -13.62 8.01
CA LYS A 142 9.47 -13.39 8.87
C LYS A 142 9.05 -12.62 10.11
N ASP A 143 9.81 -12.81 11.19
CA ASP A 143 9.66 -12.09 12.45
C ASP A 143 8.23 -12.17 13.03
N VAL A 144 7.63 -13.37 12.97
CA VAL A 144 6.28 -13.62 13.48
C VAL A 144 6.31 -14.37 14.81
N ASP A 145 5.48 -13.90 15.74
CA ASP A 145 5.22 -14.54 17.02
C ASP A 145 4.27 -15.73 16.80
N HIS A 146 4.81 -16.93 16.64
CA HIS A 146 4.01 -18.15 16.45
C HIS A 146 3.18 -18.52 17.69
N ALA A 147 2.04 -19.15 17.43
CA ALA A 147 1.20 -19.70 18.49
C ALA A 147 1.97 -20.80 19.25
N SER A 148 1.82 -20.80 20.58
CA SER A 148 2.42 -21.85 21.41
C SER A 148 1.94 -23.22 20.96
N THR A 149 2.87 -24.08 20.59
CA THR A 149 2.60 -25.45 20.16
C THR A 149 2.86 -26.43 21.31
N SER A 150 2.22 -27.60 21.24
CA SER A 150 2.45 -28.66 22.24
C SER A 150 3.94 -29.03 22.31
N ARG A 151 4.44 -29.36 23.51
CA ARG A 151 5.85 -29.75 23.73
C ARG A 151 6.31 -30.93 22.87
N PHE A 152 5.38 -31.71 22.32
CA PHE A 152 5.67 -32.86 21.45
C PHE A 152 5.49 -32.56 19.95
N ALA A 153 5.04 -31.36 19.58
CA ALA A 153 4.86 -30.98 18.18
C ALA A 153 6.21 -30.64 17.53
N ARG A 154 6.33 -30.91 16.23
CA ARG A 154 7.55 -30.65 15.44
C ARG A 154 7.69 -29.18 14.99
N GLY A 155 7.20 -28.25 15.79
CA GLY A 155 7.09 -26.82 15.45
C GLY A 155 5.70 -26.43 14.92
N PRO A 156 5.47 -25.12 14.73
CA PRO A 156 4.22 -24.59 14.19
C PRO A 156 4.02 -25.02 12.73
N GLU A 157 2.75 -25.20 12.36
CA GLU A 157 2.31 -25.47 10.99
C GLU A 157 1.57 -24.25 10.48
N THR A 158 2.20 -23.52 9.56
CA THR A 158 1.79 -22.17 9.15
C THR A 158 1.27 -22.16 7.73
N PHE A 159 0.23 -21.39 7.44
CA PHE A 159 -0.23 -21.13 6.06
C PHE A 159 -0.81 -19.72 5.96
N VAL A 160 -0.91 -19.20 4.74
CA VAL A 160 -1.48 -17.88 4.46
C VAL A 160 -2.79 -18.05 3.71
N ALA A 161 -3.85 -17.38 4.17
CA ALA A 161 -5.09 -17.24 3.42
C ALA A 161 -5.18 -15.85 2.81
N VAL A 162 -5.56 -15.80 1.53
CA VAL A 162 -5.91 -14.56 0.82
C VAL A 162 -7.42 -14.44 0.79
N LYS A 163 -7.92 -13.31 1.26
CA LYS A 163 -9.35 -12.99 1.28
C LYS A 163 -9.65 -11.74 0.47
N VAL A 164 -10.80 -11.75 -0.18
CA VAL A 164 -11.37 -10.62 -0.91
C VAL A 164 -12.76 -10.38 -0.32
N GLU A 165 -12.98 -9.21 0.28
CA GLU A 165 -14.24 -8.89 1.00
C GLU A 165 -14.64 -10.02 1.97
N ASP A 166 -13.71 -10.38 2.86
CA ASP A 166 -13.84 -11.47 3.86
C ASP A 166 -13.96 -12.91 3.31
N ASN A 167 -14.08 -13.10 1.99
CA ASN A 167 -14.15 -14.42 1.38
C ASN A 167 -12.75 -14.97 1.11
N VAL A 168 -12.45 -16.15 1.65
CA VAL A 168 -11.20 -16.86 1.34
C VAL A 168 -11.21 -17.33 -0.10
N VAL A 169 -10.34 -16.74 -0.93
CA VAL A 169 -10.25 -17.03 -2.38
C VAL A 169 -9.01 -17.85 -2.73
N ALA A 170 -7.98 -17.83 -1.88
CA ALA A 170 -6.79 -18.65 -2.05
C ALA A 170 -6.18 -19.00 -0.68
N ARG A 171 -5.44 -20.12 -0.64
CA ARG A 171 -4.63 -20.54 0.50
C ARG A 171 -3.33 -21.13 -0.01
N THR A 172 -2.23 -20.83 0.67
CA THR A 172 -0.97 -21.54 0.46
C THR A 172 -1.05 -22.95 1.04
N LYS A 173 -0.11 -23.81 0.64
CA LYS A 173 0.18 -25.03 1.41
C LYS A 173 0.63 -24.70 2.83
N THR A 174 0.50 -25.65 3.73
CA THR A 174 1.09 -25.56 5.07
C THR A 174 2.61 -25.70 5.00
N SER A 175 3.33 -24.84 5.71
CA SER A 175 4.79 -24.79 5.81
C SER A 175 5.20 -24.84 7.29
N ARG A 176 6.38 -25.40 7.58
CA ARG A 176 7.01 -25.41 8.92
C ARG A 176 8.26 -24.54 8.99
N VAL A 177 8.56 -23.86 7.90
CA VAL A 177 9.77 -23.04 7.73
C VAL A 177 9.41 -21.64 7.21
N ASP A 178 8.11 -21.31 7.24
CA ASP A 178 7.55 -20.02 6.84
C ASP A 178 7.93 -19.58 5.42
N LYS A 179 8.15 -20.53 4.52
CA LYS A 179 8.50 -20.30 3.11
C LYS A 179 7.58 -21.06 2.16
N TRP A 180 7.32 -20.43 1.02
CA TRP A 180 6.43 -20.88 -0.06
C TRP A 180 6.98 -20.49 -1.44
N GLU A 181 8.12 -21.06 -1.84
CA GLU A 181 8.89 -20.61 -3.01
C GLU A 181 8.12 -20.61 -4.34
N ALA A 182 7.11 -21.47 -4.47
CA ALA A 182 6.32 -21.68 -5.68
C ALA A 182 4.82 -21.33 -5.54
N GLU A 183 4.38 -20.68 -4.47
CA GLU A 183 2.96 -20.34 -4.29
C GLU A 183 2.63 -19.01 -4.97
N SER A 184 2.09 -19.12 -6.18
CA SER A 184 1.50 -18.00 -6.92
C SER A 184 0.02 -18.28 -7.18
N HIS A 185 -0.83 -17.28 -6.95
CA HIS A 185 -2.25 -17.36 -7.17
C HIS A 185 -2.70 -16.27 -8.15
N SER A 186 -3.60 -16.63 -9.05
CA SER A 186 -4.33 -15.68 -9.90
C SER A 186 -5.78 -15.67 -9.45
N ILE A 187 -6.24 -14.52 -8.97
CA ILE A 187 -7.51 -14.35 -8.29
C ILE A 187 -8.37 -13.40 -9.13
N ASN A 188 -9.57 -13.86 -9.51
CA ASN A 188 -10.56 -12.97 -10.10
C ASN A 188 -11.22 -12.18 -8.98
N VAL A 189 -11.10 -10.86 -9.05
CA VAL A 189 -11.69 -9.91 -8.10
C VAL A 189 -12.91 -9.28 -8.76
N ASP A 190 -14.07 -9.36 -8.09
CA ASP A 190 -15.29 -8.70 -8.55
C ASP A 190 -15.79 -7.71 -7.51
N LYS A 191 -15.84 -6.43 -7.88
CA LYS A 191 -16.36 -5.33 -7.07
C LYS A 191 -15.85 -5.36 -5.62
N ALA A 192 -14.54 -5.41 -5.45
CA ALA A 192 -13.90 -5.37 -4.14
C ALA A 192 -13.11 -4.08 -3.94
N ASN A 193 -12.96 -3.68 -2.69
CA ASN A 193 -12.17 -2.53 -2.26
C ASN A 193 -10.84 -2.97 -1.65
N GLU A 194 -10.81 -4.11 -0.97
CA GLU A 194 -9.68 -4.53 -0.15
C GLU A 194 -9.40 -6.02 -0.27
N ILE A 195 -8.11 -6.37 -0.15
CA ILE A 195 -7.64 -7.73 0.09
C ILE A 195 -7.07 -7.86 1.49
N GLU A 196 -7.39 -8.96 2.16
CA GLU A 196 -6.80 -9.34 3.46
C GLU A 196 -5.91 -10.56 3.25
N LEU A 197 -4.67 -10.48 3.73
CA LEU A 197 -3.81 -11.63 3.94
C LEU A 197 -3.81 -11.94 5.44
N THR A 198 -4.17 -13.16 5.80
CA THR A 198 -4.05 -13.65 7.17
C THR A 198 -3.07 -14.81 7.21
N VAL A 199 -2.06 -14.68 8.07
CA VAL A 199 -1.14 -15.77 8.40
C VAL A 199 -1.77 -16.56 9.55
N TYR A 200 -1.86 -17.88 9.41
CA TYR A 200 -2.40 -18.77 10.42
C TYR A 200 -1.37 -19.78 10.86
N ASP A 201 -1.34 -20.07 12.16
CA ASP A 201 -0.78 -21.30 12.70
C ASP A 201 -1.88 -22.31 12.95
N LYS A 202 -1.55 -23.60 12.85
CA LYS A 202 -2.46 -24.71 13.13
C LYS A 202 -2.00 -25.54 14.34
N PRO A 203 -2.08 -25.01 15.58
CA PRO A 203 -1.71 -25.76 16.78
C PRO A 203 -2.79 -26.77 17.20
N SER A 204 -4.03 -26.61 16.71
CA SER A 204 -5.19 -27.46 17.04
C SER A 204 -6.16 -27.56 15.84
N ASP A 205 -7.41 -27.97 16.09
CA ASP A 205 -8.47 -28.08 15.07
C ASP A 205 -8.84 -26.74 14.42
N HIS A 206 -8.73 -25.63 15.16
CA HIS A 206 -9.01 -24.29 14.65
C HIS A 206 -7.70 -23.54 14.36
N PRO A 207 -7.43 -23.18 13.09
CA PRO A 207 -6.31 -22.32 12.77
C PRO A 207 -6.40 -20.99 13.52
N LEU A 208 -5.29 -20.57 14.13
CA LEU A 208 -5.19 -19.32 14.85
C LEU A 208 -4.51 -18.27 13.97
N PRO A 209 -5.12 -17.11 13.73
CA PRO A 209 -4.43 -16.03 13.03
C PRO A 209 -3.26 -15.54 13.90
N ILE A 210 -2.11 -15.31 13.28
CA ILE A 210 -0.87 -14.81 13.92
C ILE A 210 -0.36 -13.52 13.27
N GLY A 211 -0.87 -13.17 12.08
CA GLY A 211 -0.49 -11.96 11.36
C GLY A 211 -1.59 -11.53 10.39
N LEU A 212 -1.75 -10.22 10.20
CA LEU A 212 -2.79 -9.61 9.39
C LEU A 212 -2.19 -8.51 8.51
N LEU A 213 -2.57 -8.48 7.24
CA LEU A 213 -2.22 -7.42 6.30
C LEU A 213 -3.44 -7.09 5.44
N TRP A 214 -3.78 -5.81 5.37
CA TRP A 214 -4.85 -5.31 4.50
C TRP A 214 -4.26 -4.39 3.45
N ILE A 215 -4.66 -4.58 2.19
CA ILE A 215 -4.23 -3.75 1.07
C ILE A 215 -5.45 -3.32 0.30
N ARG A 216 -5.62 -2.00 0.12
CA ARG A 216 -6.66 -1.47 -0.75
C ARG A 216 -6.28 -1.68 -2.21
N ILE A 217 -7.21 -2.19 -2.99
CA ILE A 217 -7.01 -2.45 -4.42
C ILE A 217 -6.76 -1.12 -5.15
N SER A 218 -7.39 -0.02 -4.72
CA SER A 218 -7.12 1.31 -5.29
C SER A 218 -5.66 1.73 -5.20
N ASP A 219 -4.99 1.35 -4.12
CA ASP A 219 -3.61 1.78 -3.86
C ASP A 219 -2.64 0.97 -4.73
N ILE A 220 -2.99 -0.29 -5.05
CA ILE A 220 -2.28 -1.10 -6.05
C ILE A 220 -2.44 -0.49 -7.46
N VAL A 221 -3.67 -0.11 -7.82
CA VAL A 221 -3.95 0.49 -9.14
C VAL A 221 -3.25 1.84 -9.30
N GLU A 222 -3.23 2.67 -8.27
CA GLU A 222 -2.55 3.96 -8.29
C GLU A 222 -1.03 3.80 -8.42
N GLU A 223 -0.43 2.82 -7.72
CA GLU A 223 0.99 2.46 -7.88
C GLU A 223 1.30 2.00 -9.32
N MET A 224 0.43 1.19 -9.93
CA MET A 224 0.58 0.77 -11.33
C MET A 224 0.50 1.95 -12.28
N ARG A 225 -0.43 2.88 -12.04
CA ARG A 225 -0.58 4.10 -12.83
C ARG A 225 0.66 4.99 -12.73
N ARG A 226 1.17 5.21 -11.51
CA ARG A 226 2.39 5.99 -11.26
C ARG A 226 3.58 5.40 -12.02
N LYS A 227 3.82 4.09 -11.90
CA LYS A 227 4.92 3.41 -12.62
C LYS A 227 4.82 3.54 -14.13
N ARG A 228 3.60 3.50 -14.67
CA ARG A 228 3.37 3.70 -16.11
C ARG A 228 3.73 5.13 -16.53
N ILE A 229 3.30 6.13 -15.77
CA ILE A 229 3.63 7.54 -16.05
C ILE A 229 5.14 7.77 -15.94
N GLU A 230 5.80 7.24 -14.91
CA GLU A 230 7.26 7.34 -14.74
C GLU A 230 8.01 6.68 -15.92
N ALA A 231 7.56 5.52 -16.38
CA ALA A 231 8.12 4.85 -17.55
C ALA A 231 7.89 5.67 -18.84
N GLU A 232 6.71 6.25 -19.02
CA GLU A 232 6.38 7.12 -20.16
C GLU A 232 7.26 8.37 -20.17
N ILE A 233 7.44 9.05 -19.03
CA ILE A 233 8.32 10.23 -18.88
C ILE A 233 9.78 9.86 -19.19
N ASN A 234 10.28 8.76 -18.61
CA ASN A 234 11.66 8.31 -18.83
C ASN A 234 11.91 7.92 -20.30
N ASN A 235 10.91 7.39 -20.99
CA ASN A 235 10.99 7.03 -22.40
C ASN A 235 10.80 8.23 -23.36
N SER A 236 10.12 9.29 -22.91
CA SER A 236 9.79 10.46 -23.75
C SER A 236 10.79 11.62 -23.62
N GLY A 237 11.87 11.46 -22.84
CA GLY A 237 12.96 12.44 -22.74
C GLY A 237 12.57 13.75 -22.03
N TRP A 238 11.41 13.79 -21.37
CA TRP A 238 10.99 14.95 -20.60
C TRP A 238 11.77 15.02 -19.29
N VAL A 239 12.67 15.98 -19.21
CA VAL A 239 13.46 16.27 -18.00
C VAL A 239 12.62 17.19 -17.10
N SER A 240 12.38 16.80 -15.83
CA SER A 240 11.70 17.65 -14.84
C SER A 240 12.38 19.01 -14.71
N ALA A 241 11.59 20.08 -14.51
CA ALA A 241 12.08 21.45 -14.40
C ALA A 241 13.19 21.64 -13.34
N ASP A 242 13.18 20.84 -12.27
CA ASP A 242 14.24 20.84 -11.23
C ASP A 242 15.62 20.46 -11.79
N ARG A 243 15.67 19.67 -12.87
CA ARG A 243 16.90 19.32 -13.59
C ARG A 243 17.25 20.30 -14.72
N MET A 244 16.34 21.19 -15.11
CA MET A 244 16.64 22.30 -16.02
C MET A 244 17.30 23.49 -15.31
N GLY A 245 17.18 23.60 -13.97
CA GLY A 245 17.77 24.69 -13.19
C GLY A 245 19.29 24.58 -12.95
N ASP A 246 19.88 23.39 -13.11
CA ASP A 246 21.31 23.13 -12.82
C ASP A 246 22.17 22.96 -14.09
N GLY A 247 21.55 23.05 -15.27
CA GLY A 247 22.23 22.93 -16.56
C GLY A 247 22.35 24.28 -17.24
N GLY A 248 23.53 24.89 -17.17
CA GLY A 248 23.87 26.12 -17.89
C GLY A 248 23.42 26.06 -19.36
N MET A 249 22.63 27.06 -19.74
CA MET A 249 22.07 27.29 -21.06
C MET A 249 23.15 27.13 -22.15
N SER A 250 23.14 26.01 -22.87
CA SER A 250 23.81 25.92 -24.17
C SER A 250 22.80 26.33 -25.24
N PRO A 251 23.06 27.37 -26.06
CA PRO A 251 22.12 27.81 -27.08
C PRO A 251 21.87 26.68 -28.09
N PRO A 252 20.67 26.57 -28.67
CA PRO A 252 20.41 25.60 -29.72
C PRO A 252 21.28 25.91 -30.93
N GLN A 253 21.94 24.88 -31.46
CA GLN A 253 22.66 24.99 -32.73
C GLN A 253 21.69 25.43 -33.82
N GLN A 254 21.99 26.57 -34.43
CA GLN A 254 21.26 27.13 -35.55
C GLN A 254 21.16 26.10 -36.67
N PHE A 255 19.93 25.84 -37.11
CA PHE A 255 19.67 25.12 -38.35
C PHE A 255 20.39 25.83 -39.51
N ALA A 256 21.32 25.14 -40.16
CA ALA A 256 21.98 25.63 -41.35
C ALA A 256 20.97 25.73 -42.50
N ILE A 257 20.75 26.95 -42.98
CA ILE A 257 20.01 27.23 -44.21
C ILE A 257 20.87 26.75 -45.38
N PRO A 258 20.39 25.86 -46.28
CA PRO A 258 21.13 25.56 -47.49
C PRO A 258 21.00 26.73 -48.47
N SER A 259 22.12 27.38 -48.77
CA SER A 259 22.26 28.40 -49.79
C SER A 259 22.10 27.79 -51.19
N GLN A 260 21.03 28.18 -51.89
CA GLN A 260 20.93 27.95 -53.34
C GLN A 260 21.84 28.93 -54.10
N PRO A 261 22.66 28.48 -55.05
CA PRO A 261 23.38 29.36 -55.93
C PRO A 261 22.46 29.93 -57.02
N THR A 262 22.47 31.25 -57.11
CA THR A 262 21.95 32.06 -58.22
C THR A 262 22.73 31.76 -59.50
N GLN A 263 22.05 31.26 -60.53
CA GLN A 263 22.56 31.29 -61.91
C GLN A 263 21.66 32.16 -62.78
N PHE A 264 22.22 33.30 -63.16
CA PHE A 264 21.76 34.14 -64.27
C PHE A 264 22.14 33.46 -65.60
N GLY A 265 21.17 33.29 -66.50
CA GLY A 265 21.38 32.87 -67.88
C GLY A 265 20.14 33.17 -68.72
N VAL A 266 20.30 34.02 -69.72
CA VAL A 266 19.28 34.66 -70.58
C VAL A 266 18.87 33.73 -71.77
N PRO A 267 17.89 34.08 -72.65
CA PRO A 267 16.81 33.19 -73.12
C PRO A 267 17.06 32.59 -74.53
N PRO A 268 16.09 31.84 -75.09
CA PRO A 268 15.56 32.28 -76.38
C PRO A 268 14.02 32.10 -76.57
N GLN A 269 13.55 32.75 -77.63
CA GLN A 269 12.19 32.96 -78.12
C GLN A 269 11.55 31.77 -78.88
N ALA A 270 10.26 32.00 -79.20
CA ALA A 270 9.37 31.39 -80.20
C ALA A 270 8.55 30.18 -79.69
N VAL A 271 7.22 30.16 -79.78
CA VAL A 271 6.28 30.69 -80.79
C VAL A 271 5.06 31.35 -80.12
#